data_AF-A0A659UFA9-F1
#
_entry.id   AF-A0A659UFA9-F1
#
_cell.length_a   1.000
_cell.length_b   1.000
_cell.length_c   1.000
_cell.angle_alpha   90.00
_cell.angle_beta   90.00
_cell.angle_gamma   90.00
#
_symmetry.space_group_name_H-M   'P 1'
#
loop_
_entity.id
_entity.type
_entity.pdbx_description
1 polymer ?
#
loop_
_entity_poly.entity_id
_entity_poly.type
_entity_poly.pdbx_seq_one_letter_code
_entity_poly.pdbx_strand_id
1 'polypeptide(L)'
;RTSVKHIVVAAMGDLLGGLKGSIVNLVVRRVKKMVPAWSLPGHVKFNAALKAGRGMAFKPATVAANDVAFLQYTGGTTGISKGATLSHSNVLANIAQNA
;
A
#
# COMPACT_ATOMS: atom_id res chain seq x y z
N ARG A 1 -16.78 -7.68 -7.16
CA ARG A 1 -16.13 -8.20 -5.93
C ARG A 1 -14.72 -8.64 -6.36
N THR A 2 -13.65 -8.15 -5.75
CA THR A 2 -12.28 -8.46 -6.18
C THR A 2 -11.76 -9.72 -5.47
N SER A 3 -10.67 -10.31 -5.97
CA SER A 3 -9.95 -11.42 -5.33
C SER A 3 -9.08 -10.98 -4.14
N VAL A 4 -9.13 -9.70 -3.76
CA VAL A 4 -8.31 -9.12 -2.69
C VAL A 4 -8.76 -9.67 -1.34
N LYS A 5 -7.86 -10.38 -0.65
CA LYS A 5 -8.11 -11.02 0.65
C LYS A 5 -7.82 -10.09 1.84
N HIS A 6 -6.80 -9.25 1.72
CA HIS A 6 -6.34 -8.39 2.80
C HIS A 6 -6.21 -6.94 2.29
N ILE A 7 -6.74 -6.01 3.07
CA ILE A 7 -6.65 -4.58 2.79
C ILE A 7 -5.92 -3.94 3.97
N VAL A 8 -4.73 -3.40 3.71
CA VAL A 8 -3.99 -2.61 4.68
C VAL A 8 -4.04 -1.15 4.25
N VAL A 9 -4.52 -0.28 5.13
CA VAL A 9 -4.63 1.16 4.88
C VAL A 9 -3.54 1.88 5.65
N ALA A 10 -2.64 2.52 4.91
CA ALA A 10 -1.67 3.47 5.45
C ALA A 10 -2.24 4.89 5.44
N ALA A 11 -1.85 5.69 6.43
CA ALA A 11 -2.20 7.08 6.59
C ALA A 11 -0.93 7.92 6.74
N MET A 12 -0.99 9.21 6.39
CA MET A 12 0.19 10.09 6.46
C MET A 12 0.79 10.24 7.87
N GLY A 13 0.00 10.04 8.92
CA GLY A 13 0.49 10.07 10.29
C GLY A 13 1.12 8.76 10.78
N ASP A 14 1.12 7.70 9.97
CA ASP A 14 1.68 6.40 10.36
C ASP A 14 3.20 6.49 10.55
N LEU A 15 3.72 5.67 11.47
CA LEU A 15 5.13 5.68 11.90
C LEU A 15 5.66 7.02 12.50
N LEU A 16 4.87 8.09 12.54
CA LEU A 16 5.28 9.36 13.18
C LEU A 16 5.19 9.33 14.72
N GLY A 17 4.63 8.26 15.29
CA GLY A 17 4.54 8.03 16.73
C GLY A 17 3.52 8.90 17.46
N GLY A 18 3.07 8.38 18.62
CA GLY A 18 2.34 9.10 19.67
C GLY A 18 1.29 10.11 19.20
N LEU A 19 1.32 11.30 19.81
CA LEU A 19 0.40 12.40 19.52
C LEU A 19 0.65 13.05 18.15
N LYS A 20 1.90 13.08 17.68
CA LYS A 20 2.29 13.67 16.39
C LYS A 20 1.53 13.03 15.24
N GLY A 21 1.51 11.70 15.17
CA GLY A 21 0.77 10.97 14.14
C GLY A 21 -0.74 11.22 14.18
N SER A 22 -1.31 11.31 15.38
CA SER A 22 -2.73 11.64 15.57
C SER A 22 -3.09 13.04 15.08
N ILE A 23 -2.27 14.05 15.39
CA ILE A 23 -2.47 15.43 14.95
C ILE A 23 -2.38 15.50 13.42
N VAL A 24 -1.36 14.87 12.80
CA VAL A 24 -1.22 14.84 11.35
C VAL A 24 -2.46 14.23 10.69
N ASN A 25 -2.91 13.07 11.18
CA ASN A 25 -4.10 12.41 10.65
C ASN A 25 -5.38 13.24 10.84
N LEU A 26 -5.52 13.94 11.97
CA LEU A 26 -6.65 14.84 12.21
C LEU A 26 -6.65 16.02 11.23
N VAL A 27 -5.51 16.70 11.09
CA VAL A 27 -5.37 17.87 10.20
C VAL A 27 -5.65 17.47 8.76
N VAL A 28 -5.03 16.39 8.28
CA VAL A 28 -5.20 15.90 6.91
C VAL A 28 -6.65 15.55 6.59
N ARG A 29 -7.34 14.89 7.52
CA ARG A 29 -8.70 14.37 7.30
C ARG A 29 -9.79 15.40 7.56
N ARG A 30 -9.65 16.22 8.60
CA ARG A 30 -10.72 17.11 9.09
C ARG A 30 -10.50 18.57 8.70
N VAL A 31 -9.26 19.05 8.70
CA VAL A 31 -8.94 20.46 8.41
C VAL A 31 -8.69 20.66 6.93
N LYS A 32 -7.72 19.94 6.36
CA LYS A 32 -7.33 20.05 4.95
C LYS A 32 -8.21 19.22 4.02
N LYS A 33 -9.01 18.28 4.56
CA LYS A 33 -9.94 17.41 3.81
C LYS A 33 -9.30 16.75 2.58
N MET A 34 -8.01 16.40 2.68
CA MET A 34 -7.23 15.83 1.57
C MET A 34 -7.54 14.35 1.33
N VAL A 35 -8.26 13.72 2.25
CA VAL A 35 -8.69 12.33 2.14
C VAL A 35 -10.20 12.33 1.90
N PRO A 36 -10.64 11.99 0.67
CA PRO A 36 -12.06 11.81 0.36
C PRO A 36 -12.71 10.76 1.25
N ALA A 37 -14.04 10.79 1.36
CA ALA A 37 -14.77 9.70 2.01
C ALA A 37 -14.59 8.40 1.21
N TRP A 38 -14.29 7.32 1.90
CA TRP A 38 -14.11 6.00 1.30
C TRP A 38 -14.64 4.92 2.25
N SER A 39 -15.00 3.76 1.69
CA SER A 39 -15.42 2.59 2.44
C SER A 39 -14.66 1.37 1.94
N LEU A 40 -13.84 0.79 2.82
CA LEU A 40 -13.14 -0.47 2.58
C LEU A 40 -13.44 -1.38 3.78
N PRO A 41 -14.55 -2.15 3.70
CA PRO A 41 -14.92 -3.06 4.79
C PRO A 41 -13.81 -4.07 5.07
N GLY A 42 -13.52 -4.30 6.36
CA GLY A 42 -12.50 -5.26 6.79
C GLY A 42 -11.05 -4.80 6.64
N HIS A 43 -10.80 -3.52 6.31
CA HIS A 43 -9.43 -3.00 6.26
C HIS A 43 -8.76 -3.02 7.64
N VAL A 44 -7.45 -3.24 7.65
CA VAL A 44 -6.58 -3.15 8.82
C VAL A 44 -5.74 -1.89 8.69
N LYS A 45 -5.59 -1.13 9.79
CA LYS A 45 -4.69 0.03 9.82
C LYS A 45 -3.24 -0.45 9.74
N PHE A 46 -2.40 0.24 8.97
CA PHE A 46 -1.01 -0.13 8.75
C PHE A 46 -0.22 -0.35 10.05
N ASN A 47 -0.28 0.58 11.01
CA ASN A 47 0.41 0.39 12.30
C ASN A 47 -0.10 -0.83 13.09
N ALA A 48 -1.39 -1.19 12.94
CA ALA A 48 -1.95 -2.39 13.58
C ALA A 48 -1.42 -3.67 12.90
N ALA A 49 -1.32 -3.67 11.57
CA ALA A 49 -0.72 -4.77 10.81
C ALA A 49 0.76 -4.97 11.20
N LEU A 50 1.53 -3.88 11.30
CA LEU A 50 2.93 -3.94 11.76
C LEU A 50 3.04 -4.44 13.20
N LYS A 51 2.18 -3.96 14.11
CA LYS A 51 2.16 -4.41 15.51
C LYS A 51 1.87 -5.91 15.60
N ALA A 52 0.91 -6.41 14.81
CA ALA A 52 0.60 -7.83 14.75
C ALA A 52 1.76 -8.66 14.18
N GLY A 53 2.41 -8.17 13.12
CA GLY A 53 3.51 -8.86 12.46
C GLY A 53 4.83 -8.88 13.24
N ARG A 54 5.04 -7.94 14.18
CA ARG A 54 6.33 -7.77 14.90
C ARG A 54 6.81 -9.02 15.65
N GLY A 55 5.88 -9.85 16.13
CA GLY A 55 6.19 -11.10 16.85
C GLY A 55 6.10 -12.35 15.98
N MET A 56 5.80 -12.22 14.68
CA MET A 56 5.61 -13.36 13.80
C MET A 56 6.92 -13.76 13.12
N ALA A 57 7.15 -15.06 13.00
CA ALA A 57 8.21 -15.55 12.12
C ALA A 57 7.84 -15.24 10.67
N PHE A 58 8.81 -14.72 9.90
CA PHE A 58 8.63 -14.52 8.48
C PHE A 58 8.41 -15.86 7.78
N LYS A 59 7.32 -15.95 7.02
CA LYS A 59 7.02 -17.10 6.17
C LYS A 59 7.09 -16.63 4.72
N PRO A 60 8.11 -17.03 3.95
CA PRO A 60 8.22 -16.61 2.55
C PRO A 60 7.04 -17.16 1.75
N ALA A 61 6.50 -16.32 0.88
CA ALA A 61 5.52 -16.77 -0.10
C ALA A 61 6.22 -17.55 -1.21
N THR A 62 5.63 -18.68 -1.62
CA THR A 62 6.04 -19.35 -2.86
C THR A 62 5.57 -18.49 -4.02
N VAL A 63 6.51 -18.00 -4.82
CA VAL A 63 6.27 -17.15 -6.00
C VAL A 63 7.05 -17.68 -7.20
N ALA A 64 6.46 -17.59 -8.39
CA ALA A 64 7.10 -17.86 -9.66
C ALA A 64 7.50 -16.56 -10.37
N ALA A 65 8.44 -16.65 -11.30
CA ALA A 65 8.94 -15.48 -12.04
C ALA A 65 7.83 -14.72 -12.80
N ASN A 66 6.78 -15.42 -13.24
CA ASN A 66 5.67 -14.85 -14.00
C ASN A 66 4.48 -14.44 -13.10
N ASP A 67 4.56 -14.66 -11.78
CA ASP A 67 3.53 -14.18 -10.86
C ASP A 67 3.55 -12.66 -10.79
N VAL A 68 2.37 -12.06 -10.62
CA VAL A 68 2.20 -10.61 -10.49
C VAL A 68 2.88 -10.14 -9.19
N ALA A 69 3.89 -9.28 -9.33
CA ALA A 69 4.60 -8.67 -8.22
C ALA A 69 3.95 -7.33 -7.81
N PHE A 70 3.57 -6.50 -8.78
CA PHE A 70 2.89 -5.23 -8.51
C PHE A 70 1.97 -4.77 -9.64
N LEU A 71 0.97 -3.98 -9.26
CA LEU A 71 0.13 -3.20 -10.15
C LEU A 71 0.58 -1.74 -10.04
N GLN A 72 1.38 -1.29 -11.01
CA GLN A 72 1.86 0.08 -11.03
C GLN A 72 0.78 0.96 -11.65
N TYR A 73 0.13 1.77 -10.82
CA TYR A 73 -0.72 2.83 -11.30
C TYR A 73 0.11 4.10 -11.46
N THR A 74 -0.07 4.77 -12.60
CA THR A 74 0.46 6.11 -12.82
C THR A 74 -0.70 7.06 -13.04
N GLY A 75 -0.66 8.22 -12.38
CA GLY A 75 -1.63 9.28 -12.59
C GLY A 75 -1.17 10.17 -13.74
N GLY A 76 -1.89 10.13 -14.88
CA GLY A 76 -2.04 11.34 -15.67
C GLY A 76 -2.96 12.29 -14.90
N THR A 77 -2.67 13.59 -14.90
CA THR A 77 -3.49 14.60 -14.17
C THR A 77 -4.91 14.72 -14.74
N THR A 78 -5.21 14.08 -15.86
CA THR A 78 -6.53 14.00 -16.50
C THR A 78 -6.83 12.56 -16.93
N GLY A 79 -8.00 12.03 -16.53
CA GLY A 79 -8.53 10.74 -17.01
C GLY A 79 -8.48 9.55 -16.02
N ILE A 80 -8.97 8.40 -16.48
CA ILE A 80 -8.95 7.14 -15.72
C ILE A 80 -7.50 6.67 -15.59
N SER A 81 -7.04 6.42 -14.36
CA SER A 81 -5.69 5.91 -14.10
C SER A 81 -5.49 4.57 -14.78
N LYS A 82 -4.37 4.44 -15.51
CA LYS A 82 -3.95 3.18 -16.13
C LYS A 82 -2.98 2.47 -15.19
N GLY A 83 -3.14 1.15 -15.10
CA GLY A 83 -2.25 0.26 -14.37
C GLY A 83 -1.41 -0.57 -15.34
N ALA A 84 -0.12 -0.70 -15.06
CA ALA A 84 0.73 -1.73 -15.63
C ALA A 84 0.86 -2.90 -14.64
N THR A 85 0.62 -4.12 -15.10
CA THR A 85 0.86 -5.33 -14.32
C THR A 85 2.30 -5.77 -14.53
N LEU A 86 3.13 -5.74 -13.49
CA LEU A 86 4.50 -6.23 -13.59
C LEU A 86 4.65 -7.56 -12.83
N SER A 87 5.27 -8.54 -13.50
CA SER A 87 5.69 -9.79 -12.89
C SER A 87 7.00 -9.63 -12.13
N HIS A 88 7.35 -10.60 -11.29
CA HIS A 88 8.66 -10.67 -10.63
C HIS A 88 9.83 -10.57 -11.64
N SER A 89 9.74 -11.25 -12.78
CA SER A 89 10.76 -11.21 -13.84
C SER A 89 10.89 -9.82 -14.47
N ASN A 90 9.80 -9.06 -14.64
CA ASN A 90 9.89 -7.69 -15.14
C ASN A 90 10.70 -6.80 -14.19
N VAL A 91 10.52 -6.95 -12.87
CA VAL A 91 11.25 -6.17 -11.86
C VAL A 91 12.74 -6.48 -11.91
N LEU A 92 13.09 -7.77 -11.94
CA LEU A 92 14.49 -8.21 -11.97
C LEU A 92 15.18 -7.76 -13.26
N ALA A 93 14.50 -7.84 -14.40
CA ALA A 93 15.02 -7.33 -15.67
C ALA A 93 15.32 -5.82 -15.62
N ASN A 94 14.43 -5.03 -15.01
CA ASN A 94 14.65 -3.60 -14.84
C ASN A 94 15.87 -3.28 -13.94
N ILE A 95 16.05 -4.02 -12.85
CA ILE A 95 17.23 -3.84 -11.98
C ILE A 95 18.50 -4.22 -12.73
N ALA A 96 18.52 -5.36 -13.41
CA ALA A 96 19.68 -5.85 -14.15
C ALA A 96 20.09 -4.92 -15.31
N GLN A 97 19.14 -4.23 -15.94
CA GLN A 97 19.42 -3.26 -17.01
C GLN A 97 20.08 -1.96 -16.49
N ASN A 98 19.83 -1.60 -15.23
CA ASN A 98 20.35 -0.37 -14.60
C ASN A 98 21.56 -0.63 -13.69
N ALA A 99 22.06 -1.86 -13.65
CA ALA A 99 23.29 -2.24 -12.98
C ALA A 99 24.49 -2.06 -13.93
#